data_AF-A0A059CA74-F1
#
_entry.id   AF-A0A059CA74-F1
#
_cell.length_a   1.000
_cell.length_b   1.000
_cell.length_c   1.000
_cell.angle_alpha   90.00
_cell.angle_beta   90.00
_cell.angle_gamma   90.00
#
_symmetry.space_group_name_H-M   'P 1'
#
loop_
_entity.id
_entity.type
_entity.pdbx_description
1 polymer ?
#
loop_
_entity_poly.entity_id
_entity_poly.type
_entity_poly.pdbx_seq_one_letter_code
_entity_poly.pdbx_strand_id
1 'polypeptide(L)'
;MADLKSKFMEAYAVLKKELLADPAFEFSDESRQWVDRMLDYNVPGGKLNRGLSVIDSYKLLKEGKELTEEEIFLASALGWCIEWLQAYFLVLDDIMDSSHTRRGQPCWFRLPKVGMIAANDGVLLRNHIPRILKNHFRGKPYYVDLLDLFNE
;
A
#
# COMPACT_ATOMS: atom_id res chain seq x y z
N MET A 1 -0.92 -19.94 -9.56
CA MET A 1 -0.31 -19.15 -8.46
C MET A 1 0.68 -18.11 -8.97
N ALA A 2 1.59 -18.43 -9.91
CA ALA A 2 2.53 -17.46 -10.48
C ALA A 2 1.86 -16.23 -11.14
N ASP A 3 0.68 -16.41 -11.75
CA ASP A 3 -0.09 -15.33 -12.40
C ASP A 3 -0.59 -14.25 -11.41
N LEU A 4 -1.20 -14.66 -10.29
CA LEU A 4 -1.83 -13.71 -9.36
C LEU A 4 -0.81 -12.85 -8.61
N LYS A 5 0.36 -13.40 -8.26
CA LYS A 5 1.42 -12.59 -7.64
C LYS A 5 2.00 -11.57 -8.62
N SER A 6 2.13 -11.92 -9.90
CA SER A 6 2.54 -10.95 -10.94
C SER A 6 1.53 -9.82 -11.05
N LYS A 7 0.24 -10.16 -11.21
CA LYS A 7 -0.85 -9.18 -11.28
C LYS A 7 -0.94 -8.30 -10.03
N PHE A 8 -0.69 -8.88 -8.85
CA PHE A 8 -0.60 -8.11 -7.61
C PHE A 8 0.53 -7.08 -7.66
N MET A 9 1.73 -7.47 -8.13
CA MET A 9 2.85 -6.52 -8.29
C MET A 9 2.61 -5.49 -9.40
N GLU A 10 1.91 -5.85 -10.47
CA GLU A 10 1.51 -4.90 -11.53
C GLU A 10 0.54 -3.85 -10.97
N ALA A 11 -0.42 -4.27 -10.13
CA ALA A 11 -1.31 -3.34 -9.43
C ALA A 11 -0.53 -2.35 -8.54
N TYR A 12 0.54 -2.77 -7.85
CA TYR A 12 1.39 -1.85 -7.09
C TYR A 12 1.96 -0.74 -7.97
N ALA A 13 2.49 -1.08 -9.15
CA ALA A 13 3.07 -0.11 -10.06
C ALA A 13 2.04 0.92 -10.53
N VAL A 14 0.80 0.48 -10.81
CA VAL A 14 -0.31 1.36 -11.17
C VAL A 14 -0.66 2.29 -10.01
N LEU A 15 -0.93 1.75 -8.82
CA LEU A 15 -1.32 2.52 -7.64
C LEU A 15 -0.25 3.54 -7.25
N LYS A 16 1.02 3.12 -7.24
CA LYS A 16 2.16 4.00 -6.97
C LYS A 16 2.24 5.15 -7.97
N LYS A 17 2.08 4.87 -9.27
CA LYS A 17 2.07 5.89 -10.32
C LYS A 17 0.94 6.91 -10.11
N GLU A 18 -0.25 6.45 -9.75
CA GLU A 18 -1.39 7.33 -9.45
C GLU A 18 -1.14 8.20 -8.22
N LEU A 19 -0.60 7.63 -7.13
CA LEU A 19 -0.26 8.39 -5.92
C LEU A 19 0.80 9.46 -6.18
N LEU A 20 1.81 9.16 -7.01
CA LEU A 20 2.81 10.15 -7.41
C LEU A 20 2.22 11.22 -8.33
N ALA A 21 1.12 10.95 -9.03
CA ALA A 21 0.44 11.89 -9.90
C ALA A 21 -0.83 12.49 -9.25
N ASP A 22 -0.95 12.41 -7.92
CA ASP A 22 -2.16 12.81 -7.22
C ASP A 22 -2.41 14.34 -7.35
N PRO A 23 -3.54 14.77 -7.95
CA PRO A 23 -3.83 16.19 -8.13
C PRO A 23 -4.15 16.94 -6.83
N ALA A 24 -4.31 16.23 -5.70
CA ALA A 24 -4.49 16.86 -4.39
C ALA A 24 -3.19 17.44 -3.82
N PHE A 25 -2.03 17.19 -4.44
CA PHE A 25 -0.75 17.74 -4.04
C PHE A 25 0.06 18.22 -5.23
N GLU A 26 0.67 19.39 -5.11
CA GLU A 26 1.54 19.95 -6.14
C GLU A 26 2.97 19.40 -5.98
N PHE A 27 3.26 18.32 -6.70
CA PHE A 27 4.56 17.67 -6.66
C PHE A 27 5.64 18.45 -7.42
N SER A 28 6.71 18.79 -6.70
CA SER A 28 8.03 19.03 -7.31
C SER A 28 8.72 17.72 -7.67
N ASP A 29 9.77 17.77 -8.50
CA ASP A 29 10.59 16.58 -8.81
C ASP A 29 11.22 15.96 -7.55
N GLU A 30 11.67 16.78 -6.61
CA GLU A 30 12.27 16.33 -5.35
C GLU A 30 11.25 15.60 -4.48
N SER A 31 10.08 16.19 -4.27
CA SER A 31 9.02 15.57 -3.45
C SER A 31 8.51 14.28 -4.08
N ARG A 32 8.38 14.24 -5.41
CA ARG A 32 8.00 13.03 -6.16
C ARG A 32 9.02 11.92 -5.97
N GLN A 33 10.32 12.22 -6.13
CA GLN A 33 11.40 11.25 -5.91
C GLN A 33 11.53 10.81 -4.44
N TRP A 34 11.16 11.69 -3.49
CA TRP A 34 11.10 11.32 -2.08
C TRP A 34 10.03 10.26 -1.84
N VAL A 35 8.79 10.53 -2.24
CA VAL A 35 7.66 9.61 -2.06
C VAL A 35 7.89 8.31 -2.83
N ASP A 36 8.39 8.39 -4.05
CA ASP A 36 8.72 7.23 -4.90
C ASP A 36 9.66 6.23 -4.19
N ARG A 37 10.78 6.75 -3.65
CA ARG A 37 11.75 5.93 -2.90
C ARG A 37 11.20 5.43 -1.58
N MET A 38 10.47 6.28 -0.85
CA MET A 38 9.86 5.93 0.42
C MET A 38 8.87 4.76 0.27
N LEU A 39 8.06 4.77 -0.80
CA LEU A 39 7.13 3.69 -1.11
C LEU A 39 7.87 2.38 -1.41
N ASP A 40 8.85 2.39 -2.30
CA ASP A 40 9.60 1.17 -2.67
C ASP A 40 10.39 0.58 -1.51
N TYR A 41 10.85 1.42 -0.59
CA TYR A 41 11.57 0.97 0.59
C TYR A 41 10.64 0.27 1.60
N ASN A 42 9.49 0.88 1.89
CA ASN A 42 8.67 0.48 3.03
C ASN A 42 7.54 -0.49 2.68
N VAL A 43 7.04 -0.48 1.43
CA VAL A 43 5.80 -1.19 1.09
C VAL A 43 6.06 -2.60 0.52
N PRO A 44 6.68 -2.79 -0.66
CA PRO A 44 6.70 -4.09 -1.35
C PRO A 44 7.72 -5.13 -0.81
N GLY A 45 8.57 -4.77 0.16
CA GLY A 45 9.65 -5.65 0.65
C GLY A 45 9.23 -6.83 1.55
N GLY A 46 7.93 -7.04 1.77
CA GLY A 46 7.40 -8.09 2.64
C GLY A 46 7.15 -9.42 1.94
N LYS A 47 6.54 -10.37 2.66
CA LYS A 47 6.01 -11.61 2.06
C LYS A 47 4.72 -11.39 1.26
N LEU A 48 4.06 -10.25 1.47
CA LEU A 48 2.78 -9.86 0.85
C LEU A 48 1.61 -10.80 1.16
N ASN A 49 1.74 -11.61 2.22
CA ASN A 49 0.74 -12.62 2.57
C ASN A 49 -0.62 -11.99 2.90
N ARG A 50 -0.66 -10.80 3.52
CA ARG A 50 -1.93 -10.15 3.88
C ARG A 50 -2.61 -9.62 2.63
N GLY A 51 -1.87 -8.93 1.77
CA GLY A 51 -2.38 -8.43 0.50
C GLY A 51 -2.86 -9.54 -0.43
N LEU A 52 -2.06 -10.60 -0.62
CA LEU A 52 -2.43 -11.74 -1.47
C LEU A 52 -3.65 -12.50 -0.94
N SER A 53 -3.82 -12.56 0.38
CA SER A 53 -4.97 -13.22 0.99
C SER A 53 -6.32 -12.61 0.58
N VAL A 54 -6.37 -11.30 0.27
CA VAL A 54 -7.61 -10.65 -0.22
C VAL A 54 -8.05 -11.26 -1.56
N ILE A 55 -7.11 -11.47 -2.48
CA ILE A 55 -7.40 -12.06 -3.80
C ILE A 55 -7.84 -13.50 -3.63
N ASP A 56 -7.11 -14.28 -2.83
CA ASP A 56 -7.41 -15.69 -2.58
C ASP A 56 -8.77 -15.85 -1.91
N SER A 57 -9.08 -15.05 -0.89
CA SER A 57 -10.40 -15.03 -0.24
C SER A 57 -11.52 -14.65 -1.20
N TYR A 58 -11.32 -13.62 -2.02
CA TYR A 58 -12.33 -13.20 -3.00
C TYR A 58 -12.58 -14.30 -4.05
N LYS A 59 -11.52 -14.97 -4.53
CA LYS A 59 -11.62 -16.09 -5.46
C LYS A 59 -12.41 -17.27 -4.85
N LEU A 60 -12.14 -17.61 -3.59
CA LEU A 60 -12.85 -18.69 -2.89
C LEU A 60 -14.33 -18.36 -2.69
N LEU A 61 -14.66 -17.11 -2.32
CA LEU A 61 -16.03 -16.64 -2.15
C LEU A 61 -16.82 -16.58 -3.47
N LYS A 62 -16.12 -16.55 -4.62
CA LYS A 62 -16.75 -16.64 -5.95
C LYS A 62 -17.12 -18.07 -6.38
N GLU A 63 -16.97 -19.04 -5.47
CA GLU A 63 -17.41 -20.44 -5.63
C GLU A 63 -16.85 -21.10 -6.90
N GLY A 64 -15.56 -20.88 -7.18
CA GLY A 64 -14.87 -21.51 -8.32
C GLY A 64 -15.08 -20.83 -9.68
N LYS A 65 -15.80 -19.71 -9.73
CA LYS A 65 -15.85 -18.86 -10.94
C LYS A 65 -14.52 -18.12 -11.12
N GLU A 66 -14.07 -18.01 -12.36
CA GLU A 66 -12.88 -17.22 -12.68
C GLU A 66 -13.10 -15.73 -12.39
N LEU A 67 -12.03 -15.06 -11.94
CA LEU A 67 -12.04 -13.63 -11.71
C LEU A 67 -11.83 -12.88 -13.02
N THR A 68 -12.57 -11.79 -13.23
CA THR A 68 -12.30 -10.84 -14.32
C THR A 68 -11.04 -10.03 -14.02
N GLU A 69 -10.46 -9.40 -15.03
CA GLU A 69 -9.28 -8.53 -14.81
C GLU A 69 -9.59 -7.35 -13.87
N GLU A 70 -10.79 -6.76 -13.97
CA GLU A 70 -11.24 -5.70 -13.05
C GLU A 70 -11.31 -6.23 -11.61
N GLU A 71 -11.88 -7.42 -11.40
CA GLU A 71 -11.98 -8.03 -10.08
C GLU A 71 -10.61 -8.33 -9.47
N ILE A 72 -9.67 -8.86 -10.27
CA ILE A 72 -8.30 -9.10 -9.82
C ILE A 72 -7.64 -7.79 -9.43
N PHE A 73 -7.81 -6.73 -10.23
CA PHE A 73 -7.23 -5.42 -9.94
C PHE A 73 -7.83 -4.81 -8.67
N LEU A 74 -9.16 -4.80 -8.50
CA LEU A 74 -9.81 -4.25 -7.31
C LEU A 74 -9.45 -5.05 -6.05
N ALA A 75 -9.45 -6.38 -6.10
CA ALA A 75 -9.00 -7.21 -4.98
C ALA A 75 -7.53 -6.95 -4.64
N SER A 76 -6.68 -6.77 -5.66
CA SER A 76 -5.28 -6.38 -5.49
C SER A 76 -5.15 -4.99 -4.86
N ALA A 77 -5.96 -4.02 -5.26
CA ALA A 77 -5.94 -2.66 -4.71
C ALA A 77 -6.30 -2.64 -3.22
N LEU A 78 -7.30 -3.43 -2.81
CA LEU A 78 -7.61 -3.62 -1.39
C LEU A 78 -6.48 -4.35 -0.65
N GLY A 79 -5.91 -5.39 -1.25
CA GLY A 79 -4.74 -6.08 -0.70
C GLY A 79 -3.56 -5.15 -0.48
N TRP A 80 -3.30 -4.23 -1.42
CA TRP A 80 -2.29 -3.19 -1.25
C TRP A 80 -2.65 -2.18 -0.17
N CYS A 81 -3.91 -1.77 -0.04
CA CYS A 81 -4.31 -0.91 1.09
C CYS A 81 -3.93 -1.53 2.44
N ILE A 82 -4.04 -2.86 2.59
CA ILE A 82 -3.60 -3.59 3.79
C ILE A 82 -2.07 -3.55 3.94
N GLU A 83 -1.31 -3.79 2.86
CA GLU A 83 0.15 -3.74 2.91
C GLU A 83 0.68 -2.31 3.17
N TRP A 84 -0.01 -1.26 2.70
CA TRP A 84 0.24 0.14 3.04
C TRP A 84 -0.04 0.43 4.52
N LEU A 85 -1.17 -0.06 5.05
CA LEU A 85 -1.52 0.07 6.47
C LEU A 85 -0.48 -0.61 7.35
N GLN A 86 -0.06 -1.81 6.96
CA GLN A 86 1.02 -2.52 7.65
C GLN A 86 2.33 -1.72 7.58
N ALA A 87 2.72 -1.21 6.41
CA ALA A 87 3.95 -0.42 6.26
C ALA A 87 3.94 0.83 7.14
N TYR A 88 2.81 1.54 7.22
CA TYR A 88 2.61 2.65 8.16
C TYR A 88 2.91 2.25 9.61
N PHE A 89 2.26 1.19 10.10
CA PHE A 89 2.48 0.73 11.48
C PHE A 89 3.93 0.31 11.71
N LEU A 90 4.54 -0.43 10.77
CA LEU A 90 5.90 -0.92 10.92
C LEU A 90 6.95 0.20 10.94
N VAL A 91 6.73 1.28 10.18
CA VAL A 91 7.64 2.45 10.23
C VAL A 91 7.59 3.12 11.60
N LEU A 92 6.40 3.29 12.20
CA LEU A 92 6.26 3.88 13.53
C LEU A 92 6.73 2.94 14.64
N ASP A 93 6.41 1.65 14.53
CA ASP A 93 6.88 0.57 15.41
C ASP A 93 8.42 0.55 15.48
N ASP A 94 9.09 0.61 14.34
CA ASP A 94 10.55 0.67 14.28
C ASP A 94 11.13 1.87 15.05
N ILE A 95 10.45 3.02 15.00
CA ILE A 95 10.84 4.23 15.74
C ILE A 95 10.62 4.03 17.23
N MET A 96 9.44 3.55 17.64
CA MET A 96 9.09 3.35 19.06
C MET A 96 10.01 2.33 19.73
N ASP A 97 10.31 1.23 19.04
CA ASP A 97 11.15 0.15 19.56
C ASP A 97 12.65 0.41 19.35
N SER A 98 13.01 1.56 18.76
CA SER A 98 14.40 1.87 18.39
C SER A 98 15.07 0.77 17.57
N SER A 99 14.30 0.11 16.70
CA SER A 99 14.76 -1.00 15.87
C SER A 99 15.91 -0.58 14.93
N HIS A 100 16.74 -1.57 14.56
CA HIS A 100 17.88 -1.35 13.67
C HIS A 100 17.58 -1.77 12.24
N THR A 101 16.95 -2.93 12.04
CA THR A 101 16.71 -3.51 10.73
C THR A 101 15.29 -4.07 10.58
N ARG A 102 14.76 -4.02 9.36
CA ARG A 102 13.50 -4.63 8.94
C ARG A 102 13.63 -5.13 7.52
N ARG A 103 13.11 -6.34 7.26
CA ARG A 103 13.14 -6.99 5.93
C ARG A 103 14.57 -7.07 5.33
N GLY A 104 15.57 -7.25 6.19
CA GLY A 104 16.98 -7.36 5.78
C GLY A 104 17.67 -6.04 5.45
N GLN A 105 17.04 -4.89 5.69
CA GLN A 105 17.60 -3.56 5.45
C GLN A 105 17.52 -2.71 6.73
N PRO A 106 18.28 -1.61 6.86
CA PRO A 106 18.09 -0.66 7.95
C PRO A 106 16.64 -0.18 8.03
N CYS A 107 16.10 0.06 9.22
CA CYS A 107 14.79 0.68 9.36
C CYS A 107 14.79 2.07 8.67
N TRP A 108 13.67 2.50 8.09
CA TRP A 108 13.60 3.74 7.31
C TRP A 108 14.14 4.96 8.08
N PHE A 109 13.78 5.10 9.35
CA PHE A 109 14.25 6.18 10.22
C PHE A 109 15.75 6.14 10.55
N ARG A 110 16.42 5.01 10.32
CA ARG A 110 17.88 4.85 10.51
C ARG A 110 18.68 5.34 9.31
N LEU A 111 18.06 5.60 8.16
CA LEU A 111 18.77 6.12 7.01
C LEU A 111 19.26 7.55 7.28
N PRO A 112 20.53 7.90 6.95
CA PRO A 112 21.13 9.19 7.34
C PRO A 112 20.38 10.44 6.88
N LYS A 113 19.67 10.36 5.75
CA LYS A 113 18.89 11.48 5.20
C LYS A 113 17.42 11.49 5.63
N VAL A 114 16.97 10.47 6.35
CA VAL A 114 15.57 10.30 6.75
C VAL A 114 15.39 10.70 8.21
N GLY A 115 16.05 10.00 9.14
CA GLY A 115 15.86 10.27 10.57
C GLY A 115 14.38 10.27 10.97
N MET A 116 13.97 11.26 11.75
CA MET A 116 12.58 11.39 12.24
C MET A 116 11.58 11.86 11.18
N ILE A 117 12.01 12.22 9.96
CA ILE A 117 11.08 12.46 8.84
C ILE A 117 10.24 11.20 8.59
N ALA A 118 10.78 10.03 8.90
CA ALA A 118 10.07 8.75 8.86
C ALA A 118 8.73 8.74 9.60
N ALA A 119 8.57 9.52 10.68
CA ALA A 119 7.27 9.61 11.37
C ALA A 119 6.20 10.24 10.46
N ASN A 120 6.54 11.31 9.75
CA ASN A 120 5.64 11.94 8.79
C ASN A 120 5.47 11.09 7.52
N ASP A 121 6.52 10.42 7.06
CA ASP A 121 6.41 9.46 5.94
C ASP A 121 5.45 8.32 6.27
N GLY A 122 5.45 7.84 7.53
CA GLY A 122 4.45 6.92 8.05
C GLY A 122 3.03 7.49 7.92
N VAL A 123 2.80 8.72 8.37
CA VAL A 123 1.49 9.39 8.22
C VAL A 123 1.09 9.51 6.74
N LEU A 124 2.05 9.76 5.84
CA LEU A 124 1.80 9.80 4.40
C LEU A 124 1.35 8.42 3.87
N LEU A 125 2.01 7.33 4.28
CA LEU A 125 1.59 5.96 3.96
C LEU A 125 0.14 5.69 4.39
N ARG A 126 -0.25 6.10 5.61
CA ARG A 126 -1.64 5.98 6.05
C ARG A 126 -2.57 6.77 5.14
N ASN A 127 -2.22 8.00 4.77
CA ASN A 127 -3.06 8.86 3.94
C ASN A 127 -3.20 8.38 2.49
N HIS A 128 -2.25 7.58 1.98
CA HIS A 128 -2.39 6.97 0.66
C HIS A 128 -3.55 5.97 0.56
N ILE A 129 -3.93 5.32 1.67
CA ILE A 129 -5.04 4.34 1.69
C ILE A 129 -6.36 4.98 1.22
N PRO A 130 -6.88 6.06 1.83
CA PRO A 130 -8.11 6.69 1.36
C PRO A 130 -7.97 7.29 -0.05
N ARG A 131 -6.76 7.62 -0.54
CA ARG A 131 -6.55 8.02 -1.94
C ARG A 131 -6.82 6.86 -2.90
N ILE A 132 -6.24 5.69 -2.61
CA ILE A 132 -6.48 4.46 -3.39
C ILE A 132 -7.97 4.08 -3.34
N LEU A 133 -8.58 4.08 -2.15
CA LEU A 133 -10.01 3.77 -1.99
C LEU A 133 -10.89 4.75 -2.79
N LYS A 134 -10.59 6.05 -2.73
CA LYS A 134 -11.34 7.07 -3.49
C LYS A 134 -11.19 6.91 -5.00
N ASN A 135 -10.01 6.58 -5.50
CA ASN A 135 -9.77 6.46 -6.94
C ASN A 135 -10.49 5.26 -7.55
N HIS A 136 -10.54 4.13 -6.84
CA HIS A 136 -11.00 2.85 -7.41
C HIS A 136 -12.37 2.38 -6.90
N PHE A 137 -12.80 2.84 -5.73
CA PHE A 137 -14.00 2.33 -5.07
C PHE A 137 -15.09 3.37 -4.85
N ARG A 138 -14.85 4.66 -5.12
CA ARG A 138 -15.84 5.73 -4.84
C ARG A 138 -17.21 5.53 -5.50
N GLY A 139 -17.25 4.89 -6.67
CA GLY A 139 -18.49 4.58 -7.38
C GLY A 139 -19.15 3.26 -6.96
N LYS A 140 -18.53 2.48 -6.07
CA LYS A 140 -19.04 1.19 -5.61
C LYS A 140 -20.01 1.40 -4.43
N PRO A 141 -21.09 0.61 -4.32
CA PRO A 141 -22.10 0.79 -3.27
C PRO A 141 -21.53 0.61 -1.85
N TYR A 142 -20.44 -0.15 -1.71
CA TYR A 142 -19.77 -0.46 -0.45
C TYR A 142 -18.57 0.48 -0.14
N TYR A 143 -18.49 1.63 -0.79
CA TYR A 143 -17.36 2.57 -0.61
C TYR A 143 -17.22 3.06 0.84
N VAL A 144 -18.35 3.41 1.48
CA VAL A 144 -18.35 3.92 2.86
C VAL A 144 -17.95 2.81 3.82
N ASP A 145 -18.45 1.59 3.62
CA ASP A 145 -18.06 0.43 4.44
C ASP A 145 -16.55 0.16 4.38
N LEU A 146 -15.93 0.33 3.21
CA LEU A 146 -14.47 0.23 3.08
C LEU A 146 -13.74 1.35 3.82
N LEU A 147 -14.23 2.60 3.76
CA LEU A 147 -13.60 3.69 4.51
C LEU A 147 -13.69 3.47 6.02
N ASP A 148 -14.85 3.04 6.50
CA ASP A 148 -15.09 2.80 7.92
C ASP A 148 -14.21 1.63 8.40
N LEU A 149 -14.20 0.51 7.67
CA LEU A 149 -13.38 -0.66 7.98
C LEU A 149 -11.87 -0.35 8.09
N PHE A 150 -11.35 0.54 7.26
CA PHE A 150 -9.93 0.93 7.33
C PHE A 150 -9.62 1.97 8.42
N ASN A 151 -10.65 2.57 9.05
CA ASN A 151 -10.51 3.55 10.14
C ASN A 151 -10.84 2.99 11.53
N GLU A 152 -11.59 1.89 11.62
CA GLU A 152 -11.83 1.12 12.85
C GLU A 152 -10.53 0.58 13.48
#